data_AF-A0A8X7NI77-F1
#
_entry.id   AF-A0A8X7NI77-F1
#
_cell.length_a   1.000
_cell.length_b   1.000
_cell.length_c   1.000
_cell.angle_alpha   90.00
_cell.angle_beta   90.00
_cell.angle_gamma   90.00
#
_symmetry.space_group_name_H-M   'P 1'
#
loop_
_entity.id
_entity.type
_entity.pdbx_description
1 polymer ?
#
loop_
_entity_poly.entity_id
_entity_poly.type
_entity_poly.pdbx_seq_one_letter_code
_entity_poly.pdbx_strand_id
1 'polypeptide(L)'
;MIVPSPSTRALNELMSSSIYNYLEQVETKQKQRQPKQEEEPRSQAPQPVDPIYRRILGNSSLHSWVKWVIILHIVKLQNPIQWANFLALNKPIRQLLSYYQESLPMLRLNTAKDPPNEVTKIANFITCAFLYFATVDMRSFPKDYILVTLLSAYHGELNPPSKSQILVSDSLSKPFKLSTYKSTSIYSPLMKLYRNKEFILFPTLYAQILSNYLTPTKYKLNMMYLSPFLKRYILNPIWINFSLGRNYSRINWKNLATNYVLHNVVIAAVVAGYSFKDRVLDRFYAIKYGYGSPDSEASVLQNYAAYVYHKSNSITNLIYTPNLVSILLIAVSSPMFTLLGSSRYPELHRLYVSNQKSVFKTYTKVIGFVAGLVAIQLNYMQMIPDWGYNKRVEAEFKVTGDNVIYEEDIDEVPSARLFSKQFYNELNMYLFKLVVLSKWRILKTYHPLFSKLHLSLWNKLETVLMCFGFFKMMNLNDFINGHRTIESERISKDYSIKVANFVSQ
;
A
#
# COMPACT_ATOMS: atom_id res chain seq x y z
N MET A 1 -17.48 -17.18 12.82
CA MET A 1 -18.63 -16.25 12.77
C MET A 1 -18.50 -15.29 13.94
N ILE A 2 -18.12 -14.05 13.69
CA ILE A 2 -18.16 -12.98 14.69
C ILE A 2 -19.26 -12.04 14.19
N VAL A 3 -20.37 -12.01 14.91
CA VAL A 3 -21.49 -11.11 14.65
C VAL A 3 -20.99 -9.68 14.88
N PRO A 4 -21.17 -8.73 13.93
CA PRO A 4 -20.82 -7.34 14.18
C PRO A 4 -21.82 -6.75 15.20
N SER A 5 -21.29 -6.02 16.17
CA SER A 5 -22.08 -5.33 17.19
C SER A 5 -23.07 -4.34 16.56
N PRO A 6 -24.26 -4.15 17.14
CA PRO A 6 -25.34 -3.31 16.59
C PRO A 6 -24.98 -1.82 16.44
N SER A 7 -23.82 -1.37 16.93
CA SER A 7 -23.36 0.02 16.84
C SER A 7 -22.83 0.44 15.46
N THR A 8 -22.37 -0.47 14.60
CA THR A 8 -21.83 -0.11 13.28
C THR A 8 -22.91 0.04 12.20
N ARG A 9 -24.04 -0.66 12.32
CA ARG A 9 -25.21 -0.46 11.44
C ARG A 9 -25.91 0.86 11.72
N ALA A 10 -26.12 1.19 12.99
CA ALA A 10 -26.72 2.47 13.39
C ALA A 10 -25.87 3.67 12.92
N LEU A 11 -24.54 3.57 12.91
CA LEU A 11 -23.66 4.64 12.45
C LEU A 11 -23.70 4.83 10.93
N ASN A 12 -23.87 3.76 10.16
CA ASN A 12 -24.00 3.85 8.70
C ASN A 12 -25.38 4.36 8.26
N GLU A 13 -26.45 3.99 8.98
CA GLU A 13 -27.81 4.50 8.70
C GLU A 13 -27.98 5.98 9.09
N LEU A 14 -27.32 6.44 10.17
CA LEU A 14 -27.26 7.87 10.56
C LEU A 14 -26.49 8.73 9.56
N MET A 15 -25.46 8.16 8.93
CA MET A 15 -24.64 8.86 7.92
C MET A 15 -25.33 8.93 6.56
N SER A 16 -26.22 7.99 6.20
CA SER A 16 -26.94 8.03 4.93
C SER A 16 -28.17 8.95 4.96
N SER A 17 -28.93 8.99 6.06
CA SER A 17 -30.16 9.80 6.13
C SER A 17 -29.89 11.29 6.38
N SER A 18 -28.80 11.63 7.07
CA SER A 18 -28.45 13.03 7.37
C SER A 18 -27.84 13.78 6.17
N ILE A 19 -27.17 13.09 5.25
CA ILE A 19 -26.54 13.71 4.08
C ILE A 19 -27.59 14.09 3.03
N TYR A 20 -28.60 13.25 2.79
CA TYR A 20 -29.67 13.55 1.84
C TYR A 20 -30.56 14.72 2.30
N ASN A 21 -30.94 14.76 3.58
CA ASN A 21 -31.71 15.87 4.14
C ASN A 21 -30.94 17.20 4.16
N TYR A 22 -29.61 17.16 4.25
CA TYR A 22 -28.77 18.37 4.25
C TYR A 22 -28.62 18.95 2.83
N LEU A 23 -28.56 18.10 1.80
CA LEU A 23 -28.49 18.56 0.41
C LEU A 23 -29.81 19.21 -0.05
N GLU A 24 -30.95 18.67 0.38
CA GLU A 24 -32.29 19.20 0.06
C GLU A 24 -32.58 20.56 0.75
N GLN A 25 -32.03 20.79 1.95
CA GLN A 25 -32.11 22.08 2.65
C GLN A 25 -31.19 23.18 2.07
N VAL A 26 -30.12 22.80 1.39
CA VAL A 26 -29.19 23.76 0.77
C VAL A 26 -29.74 24.25 -0.57
N GLU A 27 -30.39 23.36 -1.33
CA GLU A 27 -31.04 23.72 -2.61
C GLU A 27 -32.25 24.64 -2.43
N THR A 28 -33.04 24.44 -1.37
CA THR A 28 -34.20 25.30 -1.05
C THR A 28 -33.80 26.70 -0.56
N LYS A 29 -32.63 26.86 0.08
CA LYS A 29 -32.12 28.18 0.51
C LYS A 29 -31.47 28.99 -0.60
N GLN A 30 -31.00 28.37 -1.68
CA GLN A 30 -30.42 29.10 -2.81
C GLN A 30 -31.47 29.64 -3.80
N LYS A 31 -32.69 29.08 -3.84
CA LYS A 31 -33.77 29.58 -4.71
C LYS A 31 -34.54 30.80 -4.19
N GLN A 32 -34.30 31.27 -2.95
CA GLN A 32 -35.06 32.38 -2.34
C GLN A 32 -34.34 33.73 -2.26
N ARG A 33 -33.18 33.93 -2.89
CA ARG A 33 -32.48 35.22 -2.85
C ARG A 33 -32.20 35.81 -4.23
N GLN A 34 -33.21 36.51 -4.75
CA GLN A 34 -33.16 37.77 -5.52
C GLN A 34 -34.61 38.22 -5.81
N PRO A 35 -34.94 39.51 -6.06
CA PRO A 35 -34.19 40.77 -5.89
C PRO A 35 -34.98 41.89 -5.15
N LYS A 36 -34.33 43.00 -4.77
CA LYS A 36 -34.82 44.38 -5.05
C LYS A 36 -33.80 45.48 -4.71
N GLN A 37 -33.78 46.48 -5.57
CA GLN A 37 -32.91 47.66 -5.69
C GLN A 37 -33.24 48.81 -4.72
N GLU A 38 -32.21 49.66 -4.54
CA GLU A 38 -32.19 51.13 -4.36
C GLU A 38 -32.77 51.76 -3.09
N GLU A 39 -31.89 52.36 -2.27
CA GLU A 39 -31.81 53.81 -2.03
C GLU A 39 -30.53 54.20 -1.24
N GLU A 40 -30.13 55.46 -1.41
CA GLU A 40 -28.81 56.09 -1.19
C GLU A 40 -28.38 56.37 0.29
N PRO A 41 -27.15 56.90 0.55
CA PRO A 41 -26.35 56.55 1.73
C PRO A 41 -26.50 57.51 2.90
N ARG A 42 -26.46 56.98 4.13
CA ARG A 42 -26.17 57.78 5.33
C ARG A 42 -25.23 57.07 6.29
N SER A 43 -24.11 57.74 6.52
CA SER A 43 -23.30 57.77 7.74
C SER A 43 -22.69 56.44 8.20
N GLN A 44 -21.44 56.22 7.79
CA GLN A 44 -20.53 55.24 8.37
C GLN A 44 -20.26 55.57 9.85
N ALA A 45 -20.91 54.84 10.76
CA ALA A 45 -20.30 54.55 12.05
C ALA A 45 -19.28 53.41 11.84
N PRO A 46 -18.06 53.46 12.40
CA PRO A 46 -17.11 52.38 12.25
C PRO A 46 -17.71 51.12 12.89
N GLN A 47 -18.02 50.12 12.07
CA GLN A 47 -18.40 48.80 12.57
C GLN A 47 -17.25 48.27 13.44
N PRO A 48 -17.53 47.72 14.63
CA PRO A 48 -16.49 47.12 15.44
C PRO A 48 -15.85 45.98 14.65
N VAL A 49 -14.53 46.06 14.45
CA VAL A 49 -13.75 45.00 13.83
C VAL A 49 -13.93 43.76 14.68
N ASP A 50 -14.74 42.81 14.20
CA ASP A 50 -14.87 41.50 14.83
C ASP A 50 -13.46 40.93 15.00
N PRO A 51 -13.07 40.55 16.22
CA PRO A 51 -11.67 40.25 16.48
C PRO A 51 -11.24 39.03 15.66
N ILE A 52 -10.11 39.16 14.97
CA ILE A 52 -9.62 38.30 13.88
C ILE A 52 -9.65 36.79 14.22
N TYR A 53 -9.48 36.44 15.50
CA TYR A 53 -9.57 35.05 15.98
C TYR A 53 -10.95 34.42 15.72
N ARG A 54 -12.07 35.18 15.78
CA ARG A 54 -13.42 34.67 15.49
C ARG A 54 -13.61 34.28 14.03
N ARG A 55 -12.89 34.91 13.09
CA ARG A 55 -12.97 34.62 11.65
C ARG A 55 -12.10 33.43 11.25
N ILE A 56 -10.93 33.29 11.88
CA ILE A 56 -9.96 32.20 11.63
C ILE A 56 -10.36 30.90 12.36
N LEU A 57 -10.93 31.00 13.56
CA LEU A 57 -11.46 29.88 14.34
C LEU A 57 -12.96 29.64 14.10
N GLY A 58 -13.53 30.18 13.02
CA GLY A 58 -14.96 30.14 12.72
C GLY A 58 -15.58 28.76 12.95
N ASN A 59 -16.80 28.75 13.50
CA ASN A 59 -17.52 27.65 14.17
C ASN A 59 -17.25 26.20 13.71
N SER A 60 -16.96 25.93 12.43
CA SER A 60 -16.73 24.56 11.93
C SER A 60 -15.40 23.94 12.38
N SER A 61 -14.30 24.70 12.42
CA SER A 61 -12.98 24.16 12.80
C SER A 61 -12.91 23.86 14.30
N LEU A 62 -13.42 24.76 15.14
CA LEU A 62 -13.56 24.52 16.58
C LEU A 62 -14.54 23.39 16.87
N HIS A 63 -15.67 23.32 16.18
CA HIS A 63 -16.61 22.20 16.33
C HIS A 63 -15.96 20.86 15.94
N SER A 64 -15.16 20.84 14.88
CA SER A 64 -14.42 19.65 14.45
C SER A 64 -13.34 19.25 15.46
N TRP A 65 -12.62 20.22 16.02
CA TRP A 65 -11.65 19.98 17.08
C TRP A 65 -12.32 19.41 18.33
N VAL A 66 -13.40 20.05 18.83
CA VAL A 66 -14.17 19.56 19.99
C VAL A 66 -14.71 18.15 19.74
N LYS A 67 -15.27 17.90 18.55
CA LYS A 67 -15.74 16.58 18.14
C LYS A 67 -14.62 15.54 18.23
N TRP A 68 -13.43 15.85 17.72
CA TRP A 68 -12.29 14.93 17.80
C TRP A 68 -11.80 14.73 19.23
N VAL A 69 -11.74 15.78 20.04
CA VAL A 69 -11.40 15.65 21.46
C VAL A 69 -12.37 14.68 22.14
N ILE A 70 -13.69 14.83 21.95
CA ILE A 70 -14.70 13.95 22.55
C ILE A 70 -14.53 12.51 22.06
N ILE A 71 -14.45 12.29 20.75
CA ILE A 71 -14.30 10.94 20.17
C ILE A 71 -13.03 10.26 20.69
N LEU A 72 -11.90 10.97 20.73
CA LEU A 72 -10.62 10.40 21.15
C LEU A 72 -10.57 10.11 22.65
N HIS A 73 -11.27 10.90 23.47
CA HIS A 73 -11.47 10.58 24.89
C HIS A 73 -12.37 9.36 25.09
N ILE A 74 -13.45 9.20 24.32
CA ILE A 74 -14.32 8.01 24.35
C ILE A 74 -13.52 6.75 23.98
N VAL A 75 -12.66 6.85 22.97
CA VAL A 75 -11.78 5.76 22.51
C VAL A 75 -10.58 5.54 23.46
N LYS A 76 -10.40 6.39 24.48
CA LYS A 76 -9.31 6.34 25.46
C LYS A 76 -7.92 6.34 24.81
N LEU A 77 -7.76 7.13 23.74
CA LEU A 77 -6.46 7.29 23.09
C LEU A 77 -5.53 8.15 23.95
N GLN A 78 -4.24 7.83 23.99
CA GLN A 78 -3.25 8.67 24.67
C GLN A 78 -3.09 10.01 23.94
N ASN A 79 -2.88 11.10 24.68
CA ASN A 79 -2.72 12.47 24.16
C ASN A 79 -3.84 12.94 23.20
N PRO A 80 -5.12 12.83 23.59
CA PRO A 80 -6.27 13.10 22.71
C PRO A 80 -6.31 14.55 22.21
N ILE A 81 -5.84 15.50 23.02
CA ILE A 81 -5.73 16.92 22.64
C ILE A 81 -4.75 17.12 21.49
N GLN A 82 -3.57 16.49 21.54
CA GLN A 82 -2.56 16.62 20.48
C GLN A 82 -2.99 15.95 19.18
N TRP A 83 -3.72 14.83 19.28
CA TRP A 83 -4.37 14.21 18.14
C TRP A 83 -5.45 15.09 17.52
N ALA A 84 -6.28 15.74 18.34
CA ALA A 84 -7.27 16.70 17.85
C ALA A 84 -6.61 17.93 17.19
N ASN A 85 -5.49 18.41 17.75
CA ASN A 85 -4.70 19.48 17.13
C ASN A 85 -4.19 19.07 15.75
N PHE A 86 -3.64 17.86 15.62
CA PHE A 86 -3.20 17.30 14.35
C PHE A 86 -4.34 17.18 13.33
N LEU A 87 -5.51 16.68 13.75
CA LEU A 87 -6.63 16.38 12.84
C LEU A 87 -7.42 17.61 12.38
N ALA A 88 -7.44 18.71 13.15
CA ALA A 88 -8.37 19.82 12.91
C ALA A 88 -7.71 21.19 12.70
N LEU A 89 -6.45 21.40 13.12
CA LEU A 89 -5.86 22.74 13.14
C LEU A 89 -5.04 23.11 11.88
N ASN A 90 -4.85 22.21 10.92
CA ASN A 90 -4.02 22.51 9.75
C ASN A 90 -4.58 23.71 8.94
N LYS A 91 -5.87 23.70 8.64
CA LYS A 91 -6.56 24.78 7.91
C LYS A 91 -6.55 26.14 8.62
N PRO A 92 -6.92 26.25 9.92
CA PRO A 92 -6.81 27.53 10.61
C PRO A 92 -5.35 28.01 10.72
N ILE A 93 -4.36 27.10 10.84
CA ILE A 93 -2.94 27.46 10.77
C ILE A 93 -2.58 28.04 9.40
N ARG A 94 -3.02 27.41 8.30
CA ARG A 94 -2.79 27.93 6.94
C ARG A 94 -3.37 29.34 6.78
N GLN A 95 -4.62 29.54 7.21
CA GLN A 95 -5.29 30.84 7.14
C GLN A 95 -4.57 31.93 7.94
N LEU A 96 -4.10 31.58 9.15
CA LEU A 96 -3.32 32.48 10.00
C LEU A 96 -1.98 32.85 9.33
N LEU A 97 -1.24 31.87 8.83
CA LEU A 97 0.06 32.12 8.19
C LEU A 97 -0.08 32.89 6.87
N SER A 98 -1.13 32.65 6.10
CA SER A 98 -1.45 33.44 4.89
C SER A 98 -1.75 34.90 5.23
N TYR A 99 -2.44 35.17 6.35
CA TYR A 99 -2.72 36.54 6.79
C TYR A 99 -1.44 37.28 7.20
N TYR A 100 -0.51 36.62 7.91
CA TYR A 100 0.76 37.22 8.33
C TYR A 100 1.87 37.14 7.26
N GLN A 101 1.57 36.64 6.06
CA GLN A 101 2.54 36.46 4.98
C GLN A 101 3.24 37.77 4.58
N GLU A 102 2.51 38.90 4.60
CA GLU A 102 3.08 40.20 4.29
C GLU A 102 4.03 40.71 5.38
N SER A 103 3.80 40.34 6.63
CA SER A 103 4.57 40.80 7.80
C SER A 103 5.80 39.95 8.12
N LEU A 104 5.89 38.73 7.58
CA LEU A 104 6.97 37.77 7.87
C LEU A 104 7.90 37.62 6.65
N PRO A 105 9.12 38.20 6.67
CA PRO A 105 10.02 38.18 5.52
C PRO A 105 10.46 36.76 5.12
N MET A 106 10.47 35.80 6.05
CA MET A 106 10.79 34.39 5.80
C MET A 106 9.76 33.68 4.90
N LEU A 107 8.53 34.19 4.80
CA LEU A 107 7.46 33.66 3.95
C LEU A 107 7.43 34.29 2.54
N ARG A 108 8.30 35.27 2.28
CA ARG A 108 8.45 35.95 0.98
C ARG A 108 9.52 35.32 0.09
N LEU A 109 10.38 34.44 0.63
CA LEU A 109 11.67 34.09 0.01
C LEU A 109 11.55 33.17 -1.21
N ASN A 110 10.47 32.39 -1.34
CA ASN A 110 10.20 31.63 -2.56
C ASN A 110 8.71 31.67 -2.93
N THR A 111 8.29 32.72 -3.63
CA THR A 111 7.07 32.69 -4.46
C THR A 111 7.32 31.85 -5.71
N ALA A 112 7.59 30.55 -5.53
CA ALA A 112 7.38 29.61 -6.62
C ALA A 112 5.89 29.66 -6.98
N LYS A 113 5.57 29.91 -8.26
CA LYS A 113 4.18 29.93 -8.75
C LYS A 113 3.46 28.58 -8.55
N ASP A 114 4.23 27.51 -8.33
CA ASP A 114 3.73 26.16 -8.22
C ASP A 114 3.64 25.70 -6.75
N PRO A 115 2.47 25.21 -6.29
CA PRO A 115 2.29 24.68 -4.93
C PRO A 115 3.12 23.41 -4.69
N PRO A 116 3.54 23.13 -3.43
CA PRO A 116 3.18 23.87 -2.23
C PRO A 116 4.06 25.11 -2.00
N ASN A 117 3.41 26.26 -1.79
CA ASN A 117 4.06 27.51 -1.38
C ASN A 117 4.64 27.40 0.05
N GLU A 118 5.51 28.32 0.45
CA GLU A 118 6.21 28.28 1.75
C GLU A 118 5.23 28.29 2.94
N VAL A 119 4.14 29.05 2.85
CA VAL A 119 3.07 29.08 3.85
C VAL A 119 2.48 27.68 4.09
N THR A 120 2.15 26.96 3.02
CA THR A 120 1.60 25.59 3.10
C THR A 120 2.60 24.61 3.69
N LYS A 121 3.88 24.73 3.32
CA LYS A 121 4.96 23.91 3.91
C LYS A 121 5.09 24.16 5.41
N ILE A 122 5.06 25.40 5.87
CA ILE A 122 5.14 25.71 7.31
C ILE A 122 3.90 25.21 8.06
N ALA A 123 2.70 25.38 7.50
CA ALA A 123 1.48 24.85 8.11
C ALA A 123 1.51 23.31 8.24
N ASN A 124 1.97 22.61 7.20
CA ASN A 124 2.15 21.17 7.21
C ASN A 124 3.22 20.75 8.23
N PHE A 125 4.29 21.52 8.37
CA PHE A 125 5.33 21.29 9.37
C PHE A 125 4.79 21.42 10.80
N ILE A 126 4.06 22.49 11.12
CA ILE A 126 3.42 22.69 12.44
C ILE A 126 2.43 21.56 12.73
N THR A 127 1.65 21.15 11.75
CA THR A 127 0.71 20.02 11.89
C THR A 127 1.44 18.71 12.19
N CYS A 128 2.56 18.45 11.52
CA CYS A 128 3.40 17.29 11.82
C CYS A 128 4.09 17.38 13.20
N ALA A 129 4.33 18.58 13.73
CA ALA A 129 4.79 18.74 15.11
C ALA A 129 3.72 18.30 16.11
N PHE A 130 2.42 18.58 15.87
CA PHE A 130 1.35 18.02 16.69
C PHE A 130 1.29 16.49 16.60
N LEU A 131 1.49 15.91 15.41
CA LEU A 131 1.59 14.46 15.25
C LEU A 131 2.75 13.87 16.09
N TYR A 132 3.89 14.55 16.13
CA TYR A 132 5.03 14.13 16.95
C TYR A 132 4.65 14.10 18.43
N PHE A 133 4.09 15.18 18.97
CA PHE A 133 3.67 15.23 20.37
C PHE A 133 2.55 14.24 20.69
N ALA A 134 1.67 13.96 19.73
CA ALA A 134 0.61 12.97 19.89
C ALA A 134 1.15 11.52 20.00
N THR A 135 2.25 11.21 19.32
CA THR A 135 2.71 9.83 19.12
C THR A 135 4.00 9.45 19.83
N VAL A 136 4.85 10.42 20.22
CA VAL A 136 6.20 10.17 20.73
C VAL A 136 6.20 9.26 21.96
N ASP A 137 5.34 9.51 22.94
CA ASP A 137 5.29 8.72 24.18
C ASP A 137 4.37 7.49 24.09
N MET A 138 3.63 7.36 23.00
CA MET A 138 2.66 6.27 22.80
C MET A 138 3.36 4.98 22.34
N ARG A 139 3.69 4.09 23.28
CA ARG A 139 4.40 2.82 22.99
C ARG A 139 3.61 1.85 22.11
N SER A 140 2.28 1.87 22.18
CA SER A 140 1.41 0.98 21.40
C SER A 140 1.30 1.38 19.92
N PHE A 141 1.69 2.60 19.56
CA PHE A 141 1.62 3.08 18.19
C PHE A 141 2.74 2.49 17.33
N PRO A 142 2.45 1.80 16.22
CA PRO A 142 3.45 1.07 15.43
C PRO A 142 4.22 2.02 14.48
N LYS A 143 5.06 2.87 15.06
CA LYS A 143 5.81 3.94 14.36
C LYS A 143 6.68 3.40 13.23
N ASP A 144 7.40 2.30 13.47
CA ASP A 144 8.27 1.69 12.48
C ASP A 144 7.50 1.17 11.26
N TYR A 145 6.33 0.55 11.48
CA TYR A 145 5.43 0.09 10.43
C TYR A 145 4.88 1.26 9.61
N ILE A 146 4.41 2.32 10.27
CA ILE A 146 3.85 3.49 9.61
C ILE A 146 4.93 4.22 8.81
N LEU A 147 6.12 4.40 9.39
CA LEU A 147 7.27 4.99 8.71
C LEU A 147 7.61 4.24 7.41
N VAL A 148 7.79 2.91 7.50
CA VAL A 148 8.11 2.09 6.32
C VAL A 148 6.98 2.15 5.30
N THR A 149 5.72 2.18 5.75
CA THR A 149 4.54 2.30 4.86
C THR A 149 4.52 3.63 4.12
N LEU A 150 4.72 4.76 4.83
CA LEU A 150 4.75 6.10 4.25
C LEU A 150 5.89 6.24 3.24
N LEU A 151 7.12 5.85 3.60
CA LEU A 151 8.26 5.95 2.69
C LEU A 151 8.08 5.07 1.44
N SER A 152 7.56 3.86 1.63
CA SER A 152 7.28 2.93 0.55
C SER A 152 6.18 3.42 -0.39
N ALA A 153 5.08 3.97 0.15
CA ALA A 153 4.00 4.53 -0.65
C ALA A 153 4.49 5.78 -1.42
N TYR A 154 5.26 6.65 -0.76
CA TYR A 154 5.78 7.88 -1.36
C TYR A 154 6.69 7.58 -2.54
N HIS A 155 7.74 6.78 -2.36
CA HIS A 155 8.71 6.50 -3.42
C HIS A 155 8.24 5.42 -4.41
N GLY A 156 7.33 4.52 -4.00
CA GLY A 156 6.86 3.41 -4.80
C GLY A 156 5.68 3.75 -5.70
N GLU A 157 4.55 4.17 -5.11
CA GLU A 157 3.25 4.27 -5.80
C GLU A 157 2.90 5.70 -6.19
N LEU A 158 3.18 6.64 -5.28
CA LEU A 158 2.77 8.04 -5.37
C LEU A 158 3.73 8.86 -6.21
N ASN A 159 5.04 8.68 -6.02
CA ASN A 159 6.09 9.40 -6.73
C ASN A 159 7.12 8.46 -7.40
N PRO A 160 6.69 7.57 -8.33
CA PRO A 160 7.57 6.58 -8.92
C PRO A 160 8.68 7.20 -9.79
N PRO A 161 9.83 6.50 -9.94
CA PRO A 161 10.95 6.93 -10.77
C PRO A 161 10.60 7.19 -12.25
N SER A 162 9.62 6.49 -12.81
CA SER A 162 9.22 6.64 -14.22
C SER A 162 8.53 7.96 -14.54
N LYS A 163 8.02 8.66 -13.52
CA LYS A 163 7.18 9.84 -13.74
C LYS A 163 7.97 11.12 -13.53
N SER A 164 8.35 11.78 -14.62
CA SER A 164 9.16 13.00 -14.59
C SER A 164 8.42 14.24 -14.06
N GLN A 165 7.09 14.22 -14.04
CA GLN A 165 6.25 15.39 -13.77
C GLN A 165 6.04 15.67 -12.27
N ILE A 166 6.23 14.66 -11.40
CA ILE A 166 6.03 14.82 -9.96
C ILE A 166 7.36 15.20 -9.31
N LEU A 167 7.58 16.50 -9.13
CA LEU A 167 8.78 17.09 -8.53
C LEU A 167 8.41 17.88 -7.27
N VAL A 168 8.15 17.19 -6.16
CA VAL A 168 7.82 17.83 -4.86
C VAL A 168 9.00 18.66 -4.31
N SER A 169 10.23 18.32 -4.71
CA SER A 169 11.45 19.03 -4.37
C SER A 169 12.48 18.79 -5.47
N ASP A 170 12.80 19.81 -6.26
CA ASP A 170 13.63 19.67 -7.46
C ASP A 170 15.02 19.09 -7.20
N SER A 171 15.71 19.55 -6.15
CA SER A 171 17.07 19.09 -5.83
C SER A 171 17.12 17.63 -5.40
N LEU A 172 16.12 17.18 -4.63
CA LEU A 172 16.09 15.83 -4.08
C LEU A 172 15.40 14.82 -4.99
N SER A 173 14.47 15.23 -5.84
CA SER A 173 13.66 14.31 -6.65
C SER A 173 14.29 13.98 -8.02
N LYS A 174 14.99 14.92 -8.65
CA LYS A 174 15.66 14.74 -9.95
C LYS A 174 16.54 13.47 -10.04
N PRO A 175 17.45 13.16 -9.09
CA PRO A 175 18.28 11.96 -9.21
C PRO A 175 17.49 10.65 -9.14
N PHE A 176 16.28 10.65 -8.57
CA PHE A 176 15.43 9.46 -8.51
C PHE A 176 14.50 9.31 -9.73
N LYS A 177 14.56 10.21 -10.72
CA LYS A 177 13.75 10.14 -11.93
C LYS A 177 14.50 9.48 -13.08
N LEU A 178 13.85 8.53 -13.74
CA LEU A 178 14.35 7.88 -14.96
C LEU A 178 14.56 8.88 -16.10
N SER A 179 13.77 9.96 -16.14
CA SER A 179 13.92 11.02 -17.14
C SER A 179 15.27 11.73 -17.09
N THR A 180 15.91 11.78 -15.93
CA THR A 180 17.22 12.42 -15.73
C THR A 180 18.32 11.71 -16.50
N TYR A 181 18.12 10.42 -16.80
CA TYR A 181 19.08 9.60 -17.52
C TYR A 181 18.81 9.49 -19.02
N LYS A 182 17.79 10.16 -19.57
CA LYS A 182 17.36 10.02 -20.99
C LYS A 182 18.48 10.21 -22.01
N SER A 183 19.45 11.06 -21.74
CA SER A 183 20.60 11.34 -22.61
C SER A 183 21.72 10.30 -22.51
N THR A 184 21.62 9.33 -21.60
CA THR A 184 22.65 8.31 -21.39
C THR A 184 22.32 7.01 -22.12
N SER A 185 23.33 6.29 -22.58
CA SER A 185 23.18 4.96 -23.20
C SER A 185 22.52 3.92 -22.27
N ILE A 186 22.54 4.18 -20.96
CA ILE A 186 21.99 3.30 -19.91
C ILE A 186 20.45 3.43 -19.82
N TYR A 187 19.85 4.48 -20.38
CA TYR A 187 18.41 4.72 -20.27
C TYR A 187 17.55 3.59 -20.82
N SER A 188 17.84 3.10 -22.03
CA SER A 188 17.05 2.05 -22.68
C SER A 188 17.09 0.73 -21.89
N PRO A 189 18.26 0.19 -21.49
CA PRO A 189 18.35 -0.95 -20.59
C PRO A 189 17.64 -0.74 -19.25
N LEU A 190 17.83 0.42 -18.62
CA LEU A 190 17.23 0.74 -17.33
C LEU A 190 15.70 0.83 -17.41
N MET A 191 15.17 1.40 -18.49
CA MET A 191 13.73 1.48 -18.73
C MET A 191 13.13 0.10 -18.99
N LYS A 192 13.83 -0.78 -19.74
CA LYS A 192 13.41 -2.17 -19.94
C LYS A 192 13.37 -2.93 -18.61
N LEU A 193 14.38 -2.75 -17.77
CA LEU A 193 14.45 -3.36 -16.44
C LEU A 193 13.36 -2.83 -15.51
N TYR A 194 13.07 -1.53 -15.55
CA TYR A 194 11.99 -0.92 -14.77
C TYR A 194 10.60 -1.41 -15.21
N ARG A 195 10.37 -1.56 -16.52
CA ARG A 195 9.11 -2.05 -17.10
C ARG A 195 8.81 -3.52 -16.77
N ASN A 196 9.84 -4.31 -16.51
CA ASN A 196 9.77 -5.75 -16.22
C ASN A 196 10.39 -6.09 -14.85
N LYS A 197 10.35 -5.15 -13.91
CA LYS A 197 11.01 -5.24 -12.61
C LYS A 197 10.51 -6.40 -11.75
N GLU A 198 9.30 -6.89 -12.00
CA GLU A 198 8.71 -8.06 -11.35
C GLU A 198 9.59 -9.31 -11.46
N PHE A 199 10.28 -9.51 -12.59
CA PHE A 199 11.16 -10.66 -12.83
C PHE A 199 12.46 -10.62 -11.99
N ILE A 200 12.78 -9.49 -11.37
CA ILE A 200 13.95 -9.36 -10.50
C ILE A 200 13.52 -9.23 -9.05
N LEU A 201 12.53 -8.36 -8.78
CA LEU A 201 12.08 -8.05 -7.43
C LEU A 201 11.41 -9.25 -6.77
N PHE A 202 10.48 -9.92 -7.45
CA PHE A 202 9.77 -11.06 -6.86
C PHE A 202 10.73 -12.21 -6.51
N PRO A 203 11.60 -12.67 -7.43
CA PRO A 203 12.58 -13.71 -7.11
C PRO A 203 13.53 -13.33 -5.97
N THR A 204 13.99 -12.07 -5.94
CA THR A 204 14.91 -11.59 -4.89
C THR A 204 14.23 -11.56 -3.51
N LEU A 205 12.98 -11.11 -3.46
CA LEU A 205 12.20 -11.08 -2.22
C LEU A 205 11.88 -12.49 -1.73
N TYR A 206 11.46 -13.37 -2.63
CA TYR A 206 11.22 -14.77 -2.30
C TYR A 206 12.50 -15.46 -1.81
N ALA A 207 13.64 -15.25 -2.48
CA ALA A 207 14.95 -15.71 -2.04
C ALA A 207 15.28 -15.27 -0.61
N GLN A 208 15.03 -14.00 -0.29
CA GLN A 208 15.29 -13.45 1.02
C GLN A 208 14.34 -14.01 2.09
N ILE A 209 13.06 -14.22 1.76
CA ILE A 209 12.07 -14.87 2.63
C ILE A 209 12.45 -16.32 2.91
N LEU A 210 12.75 -17.08 1.85
CA LEU A 210 13.15 -18.49 1.94
C LEU A 210 14.41 -18.65 2.79
N SER A 211 15.43 -17.84 2.53
CA SER A 211 16.67 -17.85 3.31
C SER A 211 16.42 -17.52 4.79
N ASN A 212 15.54 -16.55 5.08
CA ASN A 212 15.15 -16.23 6.46
C ASN A 212 14.34 -17.37 7.12
N TYR A 213 13.51 -18.09 6.36
CA TYR A 213 12.72 -19.19 6.89
C TYR A 213 13.56 -20.43 7.20
N LEU A 214 14.44 -20.83 6.27
CA LEU A 214 15.23 -22.07 6.35
C LEU A 214 16.52 -21.95 7.18
N THR A 215 17.09 -20.75 7.36
CA THR A 215 18.33 -20.63 8.13
C THR A 215 18.06 -20.89 9.62
N PRO A 216 18.67 -21.92 10.25
CA PRO A 216 18.56 -22.08 11.69
C PRO A 216 19.32 -20.95 12.38
N THR A 217 18.68 -20.27 13.32
CA THR A 217 19.32 -19.25 14.16
C THR A 217 19.31 -19.72 15.61
N LYS A 218 20.48 -19.65 16.28
CA LYS A 218 20.73 -20.00 17.69
C LYS A 218 19.70 -19.43 18.68
N TYR A 219 19.00 -18.37 18.30
CA TYR A 219 18.09 -17.63 19.18
C TYR A 219 16.59 -17.82 18.90
N LYS A 220 16.18 -18.81 18.07
CA LYS A 220 14.81 -18.83 17.49
C LYS A 220 14.42 -17.51 16.81
N LEU A 221 15.42 -16.66 16.50
CA LEU A 221 15.27 -15.27 16.07
C LEU A 221 14.38 -15.24 14.80
N ASN A 222 14.61 -16.11 13.81
CA ASN A 222 13.77 -16.17 12.60
C ASN A 222 12.26 -16.41 12.85
N MET A 223 11.86 -16.92 14.03
CA MET A 223 10.45 -17.10 14.41
C MET A 223 9.76 -15.81 14.86
N MET A 224 10.51 -14.79 15.28
CA MET A 224 9.98 -13.50 15.74
C MET A 224 9.87 -12.47 14.60
N TYR A 225 10.60 -12.67 13.48
CA TYR A 225 10.77 -11.64 12.44
C TYR A 225 10.21 -12.00 11.06
N LEU A 226 9.91 -13.27 10.79
CA LEU A 226 8.98 -13.58 9.71
C LEU A 226 7.57 -13.28 10.22
N SER A 227 6.75 -12.56 9.45
CA SER A 227 5.35 -12.30 9.81
C SER A 227 4.72 -13.61 10.30
N PRO A 228 4.16 -13.67 11.53
CA PRO A 228 3.56 -14.89 12.06
C PRO A 228 2.51 -15.45 11.11
N PHE A 229 1.83 -14.56 10.38
CA PHE A 229 0.92 -14.92 9.31
C PHE A 229 1.61 -15.67 8.17
N LEU A 230 2.64 -15.07 7.56
CA LEU A 230 3.40 -15.67 6.46
C LEU A 230 4.02 -17.01 6.88
N LYS A 231 4.51 -17.11 8.10
CA LYS A 231 5.05 -18.35 8.64
C LYS A 231 3.96 -19.41 8.78
N ARG A 232 2.93 -19.12 9.59
CA ARG A 232 1.93 -20.11 10.04
C ARG A 232 0.99 -20.53 8.92
N TYR A 233 0.59 -19.59 8.07
CA TYR A 233 -0.46 -19.80 7.08
C TYR A 233 0.04 -19.88 5.65
N ILE A 234 1.30 -19.54 5.34
CA ILE A 234 1.83 -19.63 3.96
C ILE A 234 2.96 -20.65 3.87
N LEU A 235 4.01 -20.53 4.68
CA LEU A 235 5.19 -21.40 4.58
C LEU A 235 5.03 -22.74 5.31
N ASN A 236 4.60 -22.73 6.57
CA ASN A 236 4.46 -23.94 7.40
C ASN A 236 3.59 -25.04 6.74
N PRO A 237 2.41 -24.72 6.14
CA PRO A 237 1.57 -25.74 5.49
C PRO A 237 2.26 -26.47 4.33
N ILE A 238 3.34 -25.89 3.78
CA ILE A 238 4.13 -26.49 2.71
C ILE A 238 5.36 -27.18 3.30
N TRP A 239 6.19 -26.43 4.01
CA TRP A 239 7.53 -26.87 4.41
C TRP A 239 7.54 -27.90 5.55
N ILE A 240 6.51 -27.94 6.41
CA ILE A 240 6.42 -28.98 7.46
C ILE A 240 6.20 -30.37 6.83
N ASN A 241 5.64 -30.42 5.61
CA ASN A 241 5.43 -31.66 4.89
C ASN A 241 6.69 -32.19 4.20
N PHE A 242 7.78 -31.43 4.20
CA PHE A 242 9.06 -31.82 3.61
C PHE A 242 10.07 -32.19 4.70
N SER A 243 10.73 -33.32 4.53
CA SER A 243 11.82 -33.77 5.38
C SER A 243 13.06 -34.07 4.54
N LEU A 244 14.20 -33.53 4.96
CA LEU A 244 15.51 -33.73 4.35
C LEU A 244 16.40 -34.50 5.32
N GLY A 245 16.73 -35.73 4.98
CA GLY A 245 17.72 -36.57 5.66
C GLY A 245 19.05 -36.59 4.92
N ARG A 246 20.05 -37.27 5.49
CA ARG A 246 21.42 -37.34 4.91
C ARG A 246 21.43 -37.98 3.51
N ASN A 247 20.55 -38.95 3.25
CA ASN A 247 20.45 -39.72 2.00
C ASN A 247 19.00 -39.94 1.52
N TYR A 248 18.02 -39.26 2.11
CA TYR A 248 16.62 -39.41 1.72
C TYR A 248 15.90 -38.08 1.80
N SER A 249 14.95 -37.87 0.89
CA SER A 249 14.07 -36.72 0.84
C SER A 249 12.64 -37.25 0.81
N ARG A 250 11.78 -36.80 1.72
CA ARG A 250 10.38 -37.24 1.79
C ARG A 250 9.43 -36.06 1.79
N ILE A 251 8.34 -36.17 1.04
CA ILE A 251 7.22 -35.23 1.05
C ILE A 251 5.95 -35.98 1.45
N ASN A 252 5.21 -35.45 2.42
CA ASN A 252 3.86 -35.92 2.75
C ASN A 252 2.84 -35.30 1.77
N TRP A 253 2.70 -35.93 0.60
CA TRP A 253 1.81 -35.46 -0.47
C TRP A 253 0.35 -35.36 -0.04
N LYS A 254 -0.14 -36.30 0.78
CA LYS A 254 -1.53 -36.28 1.27
C LYS A 254 -1.82 -35.01 2.06
N ASN A 255 -1.00 -34.71 3.06
CA ASN A 255 -1.21 -33.52 3.88
C ASN A 255 -0.96 -32.23 3.07
N LEU A 256 0.02 -32.23 2.16
CA LEU A 256 0.26 -31.10 1.26
C LEU A 256 -0.94 -30.82 0.36
N ALA A 257 -1.56 -31.85 -0.22
CA ALA A 257 -2.77 -31.73 -1.03
C ALA A 257 -3.96 -31.19 -0.22
N THR A 258 -4.17 -31.70 1.00
CA THR A 258 -5.20 -31.17 1.91
C THR A 258 -5.00 -29.68 2.20
N ASN A 259 -3.77 -29.26 2.51
CA ASN A 259 -3.45 -27.86 2.76
C ASN A 259 -3.62 -26.99 1.51
N TYR A 260 -3.29 -27.53 0.33
CA TYR A 260 -3.49 -26.84 -0.95
C TYR A 260 -4.98 -26.58 -1.21
N VAL A 261 -5.83 -27.59 -1.04
CA VAL A 261 -7.29 -27.46 -1.21
C VAL A 261 -7.84 -26.45 -0.21
N LEU A 262 -7.44 -26.52 1.06
CA LEU A 262 -7.88 -25.57 2.09
C LEU A 262 -7.49 -24.13 1.75
N HIS A 263 -6.24 -23.90 1.33
CA HIS A 263 -5.80 -22.57 0.88
C HIS A 263 -6.61 -22.10 -0.32
N ASN A 264 -6.85 -22.97 -1.30
CA ASN A 264 -7.62 -22.62 -2.48
C ASN A 264 -9.05 -22.20 -2.13
N VAL A 265 -9.73 -22.94 -1.25
CA VAL A 265 -11.08 -22.61 -0.77
C VAL A 265 -11.11 -21.26 -0.03
N VAL A 266 -10.16 -21.03 0.86
CA VAL A 266 -10.07 -19.75 1.60
C VAL A 266 -9.82 -18.59 0.66
N ILE A 267 -8.90 -18.75 -0.30
CA ILE A 267 -8.61 -17.73 -1.31
C ILE A 267 -9.82 -17.52 -2.22
N ALA A 268 -10.53 -18.57 -2.62
CA ALA A 268 -11.74 -18.47 -3.43
C ALA A 268 -12.82 -17.64 -2.73
N ALA A 269 -13.04 -17.85 -1.42
CA ALA A 269 -13.96 -17.02 -0.65
C ALA A 269 -13.57 -15.53 -0.62
N VAL A 270 -12.27 -15.23 -0.48
CA VAL A 270 -11.76 -13.85 -0.50
C VAL A 270 -11.91 -13.22 -1.89
N VAL A 271 -11.53 -13.93 -2.95
CA VAL A 271 -11.67 -13.48 -4.33
C VAL A 271 -13.13 -13.26 -4.68
N ALA A 272 -14.01 -14.18 -4.28
CA ALA A 272 -15.44 -14.06 -4.46
C ALA A 272 -15.93 -12.75 -3.82
N GLY A 273 -15.69 -12.55 -2.52
CA GLY A 273 -16.13 -11.35 -1.82
C GLY A 273 -15.60 -10.05 -2.43
N TYR A 274 -14.32 -10.00 -2.80
CA TYR A 274 -13.70 -8.79 -3.36
C TYR A 274 -14.21 -8.46 -4.77
N SER A 275 -14.50 -9.47 -5.58
CA SER A 275 -14.93 -9.29 -6.98
C SER A 275 -16.44 -9.29 -7.17
N PHE A 276 -17.22 -9.59 -6.13
CA PHE A 276 -18.67 -9.71 -6.20
C PHE A 276 -19.33 -8.41 -6.68
N LYS A 277 -18.91 -7.27 -6.15
CA LYS A 277 -19.50 -5.97 -6.52
C LYS A 277 -19.31 -5.72 -8.03
N ASP A 278 -18.06 -5.69 -8.46
CA ASP A 278 -17.69 -5.28 -9.82
C ASP A 278 -18.16 -6.30 -10.88
N ARG A 279 -18.23 -7.60 -10.55
CA ARG A 279 -18.51 -8.67 -11.52
C ARG A 279 -19.93 -9.23 -11.47
N VAL A 280 -20.68 -8.97 -10.39
CA VAL A 280 -22.05 -9.47 -10.23
C VAL A 280 -23.02 -8.31 -10.04
N LEU A 281 -22.82 -7.51 -8.99
CA LEU A 281 -23.75 -6.46 -8.62
C LEU A 281 -23.86 -5.38 -9.70
N ASP A 282 -22.73 -4.82 -10.14
CA ASP A 282 -22.70 -3.77 -11.16
C ASP A 282 -23.24 -4.28 -12.51
N ARG A 283 -23.06 -5.58 -12.81
CA ARG A 283 -23.59 -6.22 -14.02
C ARG A 283 -25.09 -6.47 -13.98
N PHE A 284 -25.61 -6.96 -12.85
CA PHE A 284 -27.05 -7.10 -12.66
C PHE A 284 -27.75 -5.75 -12.68
N TYR A 285 -27.10 -4.70 -12.15
CA TYR A 285 -27.59 -3.33 -12.32
C TYR A 285 -27.61 -2.90 -13.79
N ALA A 286 -26.56 -3.18 -14.57
CA ALA A 286 -26.52 -2.86 -15.99
C ALA A 286 -27.61 -3.59 -16.80
N ILE A 287 -27.81 -4.89 -16.55
CA ILE A 287 -28.87 -5.70 -17.18
C ILE A 287 -30.25 -5.15 -16.83
N LYS A 288 -30.50 -4.86 -15.55
CA LYS A 288 -31.80 -4.36 -15.07
C LYS A 288 -32.19 -3.01 -15.71
N TYR A 289 -31.21 -2.15 -15.99
CA TYR A 289 -31.43 -0.82 -16.55
C TYR A 289 -31.18 -0.74 -18.07
N GLY A 290 -30.96 -1.88 -18.75
CA GLY A 290 -30.82 -1.94 -20.21
C GLY A 290 -29.52 -1.37 -20.77
N TYR A 291 -28.47 -1.23 -19.95
CA TYR A 291 -27.17 -0.67 -20.34
C TYR A 291 -26.14 -1.74 -20.78
N GLY A 292 -26.57 -2.86 -21.36
CA GLY A 292 -25.67 -3.95 -21.77
C GLY A 292 -26.33 -5.03 -22.63
N SER A 293 -25.52 -5.99 -23.09
CA SER A 293 -26.01 -7.17 -23.83
C SER A 293 -27.00 -7.97 -22.97
N PRO A 294 -27.99 -8.64 -23.58
CA PRO A 294 -28.94 -9.50 -22.86
C PRO A 294 -28.26 -10.81 -22.44
N ASP A 295 -27.24 -10.70 -21.59
CA ASP A 295 -26.65 -11.83 -20.92
C ASP A 295 -27.67 -12.40 -19.92
N SER A 296 -27.88 -13.71 -19.97
CA SER A 296 -28.68 -14.40 -18.96
C SER A 296 -28.04 -14.22 -17.58
N GLU A 297 -28.83 -14.00 -16.52
CA GLU A 297 -28.29 -13.91 -15.16
C GLU A 297 -27.44 -15.13 -14.78
N ALA A 298 -27.80 -16.30 -15.32
CA ALA A 298 -27.05 -17.54 -15.17
C ALA A 298 -25.66 -17.51 -15.81
N SER A 299 -25.49 -16.91 -17.00
CA SER A 299 -24.18 -16.80 -17.66
C SER A 299 -23.24 -15.87 -16.89
N VAL A 300 -23.76 -14.79 -16.30
CA VAL A 300 -22.99 -13.90 -15.42
C VAL A 300 -22.48 -14.65 -14.18
N LEU A 301 -23.35 -15.41 -13.52
CA LEU A 301 -22.97 -16.20 -12.33
C LEU A 301 -21.99 -17.32 -12.66
N GLN A 302 -22.17 -18.03 -13.78
CA GLN A 302 -21.25 -19.07 -14.23
C GLN A 302 -19.87 -18.48 -14.55
N ASN A 303 -19.82 -17.36 -15.26
CA ASN A 303 -18.56 -16.70 -15.60
C ASN A 303 -17.85 -16.15 -14.34
N TYR A 304 -18.61 -15.63 -13.37
CA TYR A 304 -18.10 -15.23 -12.07
C TYR A 304 -17.53 -16.41 -11.28
N ALA A 305 -18.22 -17.54 -11.22
CA ALA A 305 -17.73 -18.75 -10.55
C ALA A 305 -16.44 -19.27 -11.22
N ALA A 306 -16.39 -19.30 -12.55
CA ALA A 306 -15.19 -19.67 -13.31
C ALA A 306 -14.03 -18.71 -13.01
N TYR A 307 -14.28 -17.40 -12.99
CA TYR A 307 -13.28 -16.40 -12.62
C TYR A 307 -12.72 -16.64 -11.22
N VAL A 308 -13.60 -16.81 -10.21
CA VAL A 308 -13.20 -17.05 -8.83
C VAL A 308 -12.33 -18.29 -8.72
N TYR A 309 -12.74 -19.40 -9.35
CA TYR A 309 -12.01 -20.66 -9.36
C TYR A 309 -10.61 -20.52 -9.99
N HIS A 310 -10.53 -19.92 -11.18
CA HIS A 310 -9.26 -19.74 -11.89
C HIS A 310 -8.33 -18.79 -11.14
N LYS A 311 -8.85 -17.69 -10.60
CA LYS A 311 -8.06 -16.71 -9.88
C LYS A 311 -7.57 -17.26 -8.55
N SER A 312 -8.40 -17.97 -7.79
CA SER A 312 -7.99 -18.59 -6.53
C SER A 312 -6.92 -19.67 -6.76
N ASN A 313 -7.07 -20.47 -7.81
CA ASN A 313 -6.08 -21.46 -8.21
C ASN A 313 -4.75 -20.82 -8.58
N SER A 314 -4.78 -19.75 -9.38
CA SER A 314 -3.56 -19.02 -9.75
C SER A 314 -2.84 -18.43 -8.53
N ILE A 315 -3.57 -17.84 -7.57
CA ILE A 315 -2.95 -17.28 -6.35
C ILE A 315 -2.37 -18.39 -5.48
N THR A 316 -3.08 -19.52 -5.38
CA THR A 316 -2.58 -20.69 -4.65
C THR A 316 -1.30 -21.22 -5.33
N ASN A 317 -1.26 -21.31 -6.66
CA ASN A 317 -0.06 -21.73 -7.39
C ASN A 317 1.09 -20.74 -7.22
N LEU A 318 0.84 -19.43 -7.20
CA LEU A 318 1.87 -18.43 -6.94
C LEU A 318 2.56 -18.65 -5.58
N ILE A 319 1.83 -19.19 -4.59
CA ILE A 319 2.38 -19.57 -3.30
C ILE A 319 3.11 -20.91 -3.39
N TYR A 320 2.47 -21.95 -3.92
CA TYR A 320 3.00 -23.31 -3.85
C TYR A 320 4.16 -23.56 -4.82
N THR A 321 4.05 -23.10 -6.07
CA THR A 321 5.05 -23.33 -7.13
C THR A 321 6.47 -22.95 -6.72
N PRO A 322 6.79 -21.71 -6.27
CA PRO A 322 8.16 -21.37 -5.91
C PRO A 322 8.67 -22.19 -4.72
N ASN A 323 7.79 -22.60 -3.79
CA ASN A 323 8.18 -23.45 -2.67
C ASN A 323 8.45 -24.90 -3.10
N LEU A 324 7.63 -25.48 -3.97
CA LEU A 324 7.84 -26.83 -4.49
C LEU A 324 9.08 -26.91 -5.39
N VAL A 325 9.30 -25.91 -6.24
CA VAL A 325 10.54 -25.80 -7.03
C VAL A 325 11.74 -25.66 -6.10
N SER A 326 11.64 -24.86 -5.03
CA SER A 326 12.72 -24.75 -4.04
C SER A 326 13.00 -26.08 -3.34
N ILE A 327 11.96 -26.82 -2.95
CA ILE A 327 12.09 -28.16 -2.33
C ILE A 327 12.79 -29.11 -3.31
N LEU A 328 12.37 -29.13 -4.57
CA LEU A 328 12.99 -29.96 -5.62
C LEU A 328 14.48 -29.61 -5.79
N LEU A 329 14.80 -28.33 -5.95
CA LEU A 329 16.17 -27.86 -6.09
C LEU A 329 17.02 -28.21 -4.87
N ILE A 330 16.47 -28.07 -3.65
CA ILE A 330 17.15 -28.47 -2.41
C ILE A 330 17.40 -29.97 -2.40
N ALA A 331 16.39 -30.79 -2.68
CA ALA A 331 16.51 -32.25 -2.70
C ALA A 331 17.57 -32.73 -3.71
N VAL A 332 17.68 -32.09 -4.86
CA VAL A 332 18.67 -32.43 -5.89
C VAL A 332 20.08 -31.96 -5.54
N SER A 333 20.21 -30.77 -4.93
CA SER A 333 21.52 -30.15 -4.66
C SER A 333 22.06 -30.34 -3.24
N SER A 334 21.26 -30.84 -2.30
CA SER A 334 21.71 -31.08 -0.91
C SER A 334 22.90 -32.04 -0.77
N PRO A 335 23.11 -33.06 -1.64
CA PRO A 335 24.31 -33.88 -1.58
C PRO A 335 25.61 -33.08 -1.75
N MET A 336 25.57 -31.88 -2.33
CA MET A 336 26.76 -31.02 -2.41
C MET A 336 27.33 -30.66 -1.03
N PHE A 337 26.50 -30.57 0.01
CA PHE A 337 26.98 -30.28 1.36
C PHE A 337 27.78 -31.43 1.98
N THR A 338 27.57 -32.68 1.55
CA THR A 338 28.41 -33.80 2.00
C THR A 338 29.80 -33.72 1.37
N LEU A 339 29.90 -33.25 0.13
CA LEU A 339 31.18 -32.97 -0.54
C LEU A 339 31.91 -31.79 0.12
N LEU A 340 31.21 -30.68 0.40
CA LEU A 340 31.79 -29.50 1.08
C LEU A 340 32.24 -29.81 2.53
N GLY A 341 31.54 -30.74 3.19
CA GLY A 341 31.89 -31.22 4.52
C GLY A 341 33.02 -32.26 4.53
N SER A 342 33.45 -32.76 3.36
CA SER A 342 34.48 -33.80 3.26
C SER A 342 35.89 -33.22 3.33
N SER A 343 36.78 -33.90 4.06
CA SER A 343 38.21 -33.59 4.09
C SER A 343 38.93 -33.91 2.77
N ARG A 344 38.26 -34.57 1.82
CA ARG A 344 38.80 -34.90 0.49
C ARG A 344 39.22 -33.64 -0.31
N TYR A 345 38.62 -32.49 -0.03
CA TYR A 345 38.98 -31.21 -0.65
C TYR A 345 39.29 -30.17 0.44
N PRO A 346 40.54 -30.10 0.94
CA PRO A 346 40.89 -29.36 2.15
C PRO A 346 40.65 -27.84 2.03
N GLU A 347 40.83 -27.25 0.85
CA GLU A 347 40.58 -25.82 0.63
C GLU A 347 39.09 -25.46 0.69
N LEU A 348 38.24 -26.23 0.00
CA LEU A 348 36.78 -26.08 0.03
C LEU A 348 36.22 -26.35 1.42
N HIS A 349 36.74 -27.37 2.10
CA HIS A 349 36.37 -27.69 3.46
C HIS A 349 36.70 -26.55 4.42
N ARG A 350 37.90 -25.96 4.34
CA ARG A 350 38.31 -24.82 5.17
C ARG A 350 37.45 -23.57 4.91
N LEU A 351 37.12 -23.27 3.65
CA LEU A 351 36.19 -22.20 3.29
C LEU A 351 34.77 -22.44 3.84
N TYR A 352 34.27 -23.67 3.72
CA TYR A 352 32.95 -24.05 4.22
C TYR A 352 32.87 -23.99 5.75
N VAL A 353 33.84 -24.56 6.48
CA VAL A 353 33.85 -24.58 7.95
C VAL A 353 33.97 -23.16 8.53
N SER A 354 34.82 -22.31 7.92
CA SER A 354 34.96 -20.92 8.37
C SER A 354 33.72 -20.05 8.12
N ASN A 355 32.92 -20.36 7.09
CA ASN A 355 31.80 -19.52 6.64
C ASN A 355 30.46 -20.25 6.52
N GLN A 356 30.25 -21.34 7.26
CA GLN A 356 29.11 -22.27 7.09
C GLN A 356 27.75 -21.55 6.98
N LYS A 357 27.50 -20.58 7.86
CA LYS A 357 26.27 -19.78 7.88
C LYS A 357 26.10 -18.91 6.63
N SER A 358 27.18 -18.31 6.14
CA SER A 358 27.15 -17.47 4.94
C SER A 358 26.91 -18.33 3.70
N VAL A 359 27.61 -19.45 3.59
CA VAL A 359 27.46 -20.42 2.49
C VAL A 359 26.02 -20.93 2.41
N PHE A 360 25.44 -21.38 3.52
CA PHE A 360 24.05 -21.86 3.54
C PHE A 360 23.03 -20.77 3.18
N LYS A 361 23.25 -19.53 3.65
CA LYS A 361 22.39 -18.40 3.30
C LYS A 361 22.46 -18.05 1.82
N THR A 362 23.66 -18.03 1.24
CA THR A 362 23.85 -17.75 -0.18
C THR A 362 23.23 -18.85 -1.03
N TYR A 363 23.46 -20.12 -0.68
CA TYR A 363 22.84 -21.28 -1.32
C TYR A 363 21.30 -21.19 -1.32
N THR A 364 20.68 -20.97 -0.16
CA THR A 364 19.21 -20.84 -0.07
C THR A 364 18.67 -19.63 -0.83
N LYS A 365 19.42 -18.53 -0.90
CA LYS A 365 19.05 -17.37 -1.72
C LYS A 365 19.11 -17.68 -3.22
N VAL A 366 20.15 -18.36 -3.69
CA VAL A 366 20.27 -18.75 -5.11
C VAL A 366 19.12 -19.66 -5.49
N ILE A 367 18.82 -20.68 -4.69
CA ILE A 367 17.67 -21.57 -4.92
C ILE A 367 16.36 -20.78 -4.95
N GLY A 368 16.13 -19.93 -3.95
CA GLY A 368 14.91 -19.14 -3.91
C GLY A 368 14.80 -18.19 -5.10
N PHE A 369 15.89 -17.58 -5.55
CA PHE A 369 15.88 -16.71 -6.72
C PHE A 369 15.49 -17.51 -7.98
N VAL A 370 16.13 -18.66 -8.22
CA VAL A 370 15.78 -19.50 -9.37
C VAL A 370 14.33 -19.96 -9.29
N ALA A 371 13.87 -20.43 -8.14
CA ALA A 371 12.51 -20.90 -7.95
C ALA A 371 11.45 -19.80 -8.13
N GLY A 372 11.72 -18.59 -7.63
CA GLY A 372 10.86 -17.43 -7.84
C GLY A 372 10.80 -17.01 -9.31
N LEU A 373 11.94 -17.09 -10.02
CA LEU A 373 12.02 -16.78 -11.44
C LEU A 373 11.23 -17.79 -12.29
N VAL A 374 11.35 -19.08 -11.98
CA VAL A 374 10.56 -20.13 -12.63
C VAL A 374 9.06 -19.91 -12.36
N ALA A 375 8.67 -19.60 -11.12
CA ALA A 375 7.27 -19.39 -10.77
C ALA A 375 6.63 -18.21 -11.54
N ILE A 376 7.32 -17.07 -11.65
CA ILE A 376 6.81 -15.93 -12.42
C ILE A 376 6.77 -16.25 -13.92
N GLN A 377 7.78 -16.93 -14.45
CA GLN A 377 7.82 -17.30 -15.86
C GLN A 377 6.66 -18.25 -16.22
N LEU A 378 6.37 -19.24 -15.38
CA LEU A 378 5.25 -20.16 -15.58
C LEU A 378 3.90 -19.44 -15.58
N ASN A 379 3.74 -18.38 -14.79
CA ASN A 379 2.52 -17.56 -14.81
C ASN A 379 2.38 -16.78 -16.13
N TYR A 380 3.46 -16.21 -16.65
CA TYR A 380 3.45 -15.46 -17.93
C TYR A 380 3.33 -16.34 -19.17
N MET A 381 3.82 -17.59 -19.11
CA MET A 381 3.70 -18.56 -20.21
C MET A 381 2.26 -19.04 -20.44
N GLN A 382 1.33 -18.76 -19.50
CA GLN A 382 -0.09 -19.13 -19.62
C GLN A 382 -0.33 -20.60 -20.04
N MET A 383 0.50 -21.51 -19.53
CA MET A 383 0.45 -22.93 -19.94
C MET A 383 -0.87 -23.62 -19.65
N ILE A 384 -1.67 -23.10 -18.71
CA ILE A 384 -2.96 -23.68 -18.35
C ILE A 384 -4.10 -22.76 -18.80
N PRO A 385 -4.99 -23.22 -19.69
CA PRO A 385 -6.10 -22.43 -20.19
C PRO A 385 -7.19 -22.16 -19.13
N ASP A 386 -7.92 -21.05 -19.29
CA ASP A 386 -9.02 -20.63 -18.41
C ASP A 386 -10.37 -21.26 -18.83
N TRP A 387 -10.48 -22.57 -18.78
CA TRP A 387 -11.69 -23.27 -19.22
C TRP A 387 -12.97 -22.79 -18.52
N GLY A 388 -14.02 -22.52 -19.31
CA GLY A 388 -15.32 -22.06 -18.79
C GLY A 388 -15.36 -20.58 -18.39
N TYR A 389 -14.25 -19.85 -18.48
CA TYR A 389 -14.25 -18.39 -18.34
C TYR A 389 -14.42 -17.74 -19.72
N ASN A 390 -15.52 -17.02 -19.90
CA ASN A 390 -15.84 -16.36 -21.16
C ASN A 390 -15.29 -14.92 -21.15
N LYS A 391 -14.21 -14.70 -21.90
CA LYS A 391 -13.59 -13.39 -22.07
C LYS A 391 -14.48 -12.38 -22.79
N ARG A 392 -15.35 -12.85 -23.70
CA ARG A 392 -16.27 -12.00 -24.45
C ARG A 392 -17.24 -11.28 -23.52
N VAL A 393 -17.79 -12.03 -22.55
CA VAL A 393 -18.64 -11.50 -21.47
C VAL A 393 -17.91 -10.49 -20.59
N GLU A 394 -16.57 -10.49 -20.57
CA GLU A 394 -15.78 -9.45 -19.91
C GLU A 394 -15.54 -8.21 -20.77
N ALA A 395 -15.22 -8.41 -22.06
CA ALA A 395 -15.04 -7.33 -23.02
C ALA A 395 -16.32 -6.51 -23.18
N GLU A 396 -17.47 -7.19 -23.29
CA GLU A 396 -18.83 -6.61 -23.38
C GLU A 396 -19.15 -5.63 -22.25
N PHE A 397 -18.68 -5.89 -21.04
CA PHE A 397 -18.93 -5.01 -19.90
C PHE A 397 -17.98 -3.80 -19.85
N LYS A 398 -16.76 -3.93 -20.38
CA LYS A 398 -15.77 -2.83 -20.36
C LYS A 398 -16.03 -1.80 -21.44
N VAL A 399 -16.61 -2.21 -22.55
CA VAL A 399 -17.02 -1.33 -23.65
C VAL A 399 -18.43 -0.84 -23.35
N THR A 400 -18.55 0.31 -22.69
CA THR A 400 -19.86 0.96 -22.47
C THR A 400 -20.35 1.69 -23.73
N GLY A 401 -21.59 1.43 -24.15
CA GLY A 401 -22.30 2.15 -25.25
C GLY A 401 -22.59 1.29 -26.48
N ASP A 402 -23.14 1.89 -27.54
CA ASP A 402 -23.46 1.26 -28.85
C ASP A 402 -22.21 0.88 -29.69
N ASN A 403 -21.07 0.62 -29.04
CA ASN A 403 -19.84 0.29 -29.73
C ASN A 403 -19.80 -1.21 -30.03
N VAL A 404 -19.62 -1.54 -31.31
CA VAL A 404 -19.40 -2.91 -31.77
C VAL A 404 -18.10 -3.44 -31.16
N ILE A 405 -18.15 -4.66 -30.62
CA ILE A 405 -17.01 -5.33 -30.01
C ILE A 405 -16.26 -6.07 -31.10
N TYR A 406 -14.98 -5.75 -31.24
CA TYR A 406 -14.09 -6.41 -32.19
C TYR A 406 -13.37 -7.57 -31.49
N GLU A 407 -12.87 -8.54 -32.27
CA GLU A 407 -12.06 -9.64 -31.71
C GLU A 407 -10.83 -9.12 -30.96
N GLU A 408 -10.30 -7.97 -31.39
CA GLU A 408 -9.20 -7.26 -30.72
C GLU A 408 -9.55 -6.88 -29.27
N ASP A 409 -10.79 -6.46 -28.99
CA ASP A 409 -11.25 -6.11 -27.63
C ASP A 409 -11.32 -7.33 -26.70
N ILE A 410 -11.58 -8.52 -27.27
CA ILE A 410 -11.63 -9.79 -26.55
C ILE A 410 -10.21 -10.26 -26.20
N ASP A 411 -9.27 -10.06 -27.13
CA ASP A 411 -7.86 -10.40 -26.95
C ASP A 411 -7.17 -9.48 -25.92
N GLU A 412 -7.66 -8.25 -25.76
CA GLU A 412 -7.22 -7.35 -24.69
C GLU A 412 -7.64 -7.80 -23.29
N VAL A 413 -8.65 -8.67 -23.15
CA VAL A 413 -9.04 -9.22 -21.84
C VAL A 413 -7.99 -10.23 -21.37
N PRO A 414 -7.23 -9.89 -20.30
CA PRO A 414 -6.23 -10.80 -19.78
C PRO A 414 -6.89 -12.08 -19.27
N SER A 415 -6.17 -13.18 -19.40
CA SER A 415 -6.52 -14.45 -18.75
C SER A 415 -6.88 -14.23 -17.28
N ALA A 416 -7.93 -14.90 -16.78
CA ALA A 416 -8.33 -14.87 -15.38
C ALA A 416 -7.17 -15.31 -14.47
N ARG A 417 -6.35 -16.27 -14.93
CA ARG A 417 -5.16 -16.76 -14.21
C ARG A 417 -3.97 -15.81 -14.27
N LEU A 418 -3.87 -14.95 -15.28
CA LEU A 418 -2.73 -14.04 -15.41
C LEU A 418 -2.73 -13.00 -14.29
N PHE A 419 -1.55 -12.76 -13.70
CA PHE A 419 -1.36 -11.65 -12.77
C PHE A 419 -0.94 -10.41 -13.52
N SER A 420 -1.58 -9.28 -13.20
CA SER A 420 -1.16 -8.00 -13.75
C SER A 420 0.20 -7.59 -13.17
N LYS A 421 0.95 -6.77 -13.91
CA LYS A 421 2.17 -6.14 -13.40
C LYS A 421 1.92 -5.33 -12.12
N GLN A 422 0.73 -4.72 -12.01
CA GLN A 422 0.31 -4.01 -10.81
C GLN A 422 0.21 -4.94 -9.59
N PHE A 423 -0.40 -6.12 -9.75
CA PHE A 423 -0.48 -7.11 -8.68
C PHE A 423 0.92 -7.50 -8.17
N TYR A 424 1.87 -7.78 -9.07
CA TYR A 424 3.25 -8.07 -8.67
C TYR A 424 3.93 -6.89 -7.98
N ASN A 425 3.67 -5.66 -8.42
CA ASN A 425 4.21 -4.47 -7.77
C ASN A 425 3.69 -4.33 -6.34
N GLU A 426 2.38 -4.44 -6.13
CA GLU A 426 1.76 -4.35 -4.80
C GLU A 426 2.24 -5.49 -3.89
N LEU A 427 2.30 -6.71 -4.40
CA LEU A 427 2.85 -7.86 -3.68
C LEU A 427 4.31 -7.64 -3.30
N ASN A 428 5.15 -7.22 -4.24
CA ASN A 428 6.58 -6.97 -4.00
C ASN A 428 6.78 -5.84 -2.98
N MET A 429 6.00 -4.77 -3.07
CA MET A 429 6.03 -3.69 -2.09
C MET A 429 5.63 -4.19 -0.70
N TYR A 430 4.58 -5.01 -0.59
CA TYR A 430 4.17 -5.60 0.68
C TYR A 430 5.25 -6.52 1.28
N LEU A 431 5.79 -7.45 0.47
CA LEU A 431 6.84 -8.37 0.90
C LEU A 431 8.14 -7.62 1.27
N PHE A 432 8.50 -6.58 0.52
CA PHE A 432 9.64 -5.73 0.82
C PHE A 432 9.46 -5.00 2.15
N LYS A 433 8.28 -4.40 2.41
CA LYS A 433 7.96 -3.77 3.70
C LYS A 433 8.17 -4.75 4.86
N LEU A 434 7.67 -5.98 4.74
CA LEU A 434 7.87 -7.03 5.75
C LEU A 434 9.36 -7.35 5.97
N VAL A 435 10.13 -7.50 4.89
CA VAL A 435 11.57 -7.78 4.98
C VAL A 435 12.31 -6.61 5.64
N VAL A 436 12.06 -5.38 5.23
CA VAL A 436 12.69 -4.18 5.81
C VAL A 436 12.38 -4.08 7.29
N LEU A 437 11.10 -4.20 7.68
CA LEU A 437 10.69 -4.16 9.08
C LEU A 437 11.37 -5.26 9.91
N SER A 438 11.45 -6.47 9.36
CA SER A 438 12.12 -7.59 10.02
C SER A 438 13.59 -7.27 10.30
N LYS A 439 14.31 -6.72 9.32
CA LYS A 439 15.75 -6.41 9.44
C LYS A 439 15.99 -5.18 10.30
N TRP A 440 15.15 -4.17 10.21
CA TRP A 440 15.22 -2.96 11.02
C TRP A 440 15.08 -3.28 12.51
N ARG A 441 14.07 -4.10 12.87
CA ARG A 441 13.88 -4.55 14.26
C ARG A 441 15.08 -5.36 14.78
N ILE A 442 15.64 -6.25 13.95
CA ILE A 442 16.86 -7.00 14.31
C ILE A 442 18.04 -6.05 14.56
N LEU A 443 18.26 -5.08 13.67
CA LEU A 443 19.36 -4.14 13.77
C LEU A 443 19.27 -3.35 15.08
N LYS A 444 18.09 -2.81 15.41
CA LYS A 444 17.84 -2.07 16.66
C LYS A 444 18.15 -2.89 17.91
N THR A 445 17.73 -4.16 17.94
CA THR A 445 17.83 -4.99 19.16
C THR A 445 19.21 -5.61 19.35
N TYR A 446 19.93 -5.96 18.28
CA TYR A 446 21.11 -6.84 18.38
C TYR A 446 22.41 -6.26 17.82
N HIS A 447 22.38 -5.17 17.05
CA HIS A 447 23.62 -4.63 16.51
C HIS A 447 24.39 -3.86 17.59
N PRO A 448 25.69 -4.13 17.82
CA PRO A 448 26.46 -3.53 18.93
C PRO A 448 26.46 -1.99 18.94
N LEU A 449 26.39 -1.36 17.76
CA LEU A 449 26.27 0.10 17.63
C LEU A 449 24.86 0.63 17.96
N PHE A 450 23.81 -0.15 17.67
CA PHE A 450 22.41 0.28 17.78
C PHE A 450 21.81 -0.11 19.14
N SER A 451 22.30 -1.20 19.77
CA SER A 451 21.89 -1.67 21.08
C SER A 451 22.34 -0.75 22.23
N LYS A 452 23.34 0.10 21.98
CA LYS A 452 23.80 1.13 22.94
C LYS A 452 22.83 2.30 23.07
N LEU A 453 21.96 2.51 22.08
CA LEU A 453 20.96 3.57 22.13
C LEU A 453 19.74 3.09 22.93
N HIS A 454 19.33 3.87 23.94
CA HIS A 454 18.14 3.55 24.74
C HIS A 454 16.89 3.43 23.85
N LEU A 455 16.00 2.48 24.18
CA LEU A 455 14.73 2.26 23.48
C LEU A 455 13.88 3.54 23.34
N SER A 456 13.95 4.44 24.34
CA SER A 456 13.28 5.75 24.30
C SER A 456 13.79 6.64 23.17
N LEU A 457 15.10 6.61 22.88
CA LEU A 457 15.71 7.40 21.81
C LEU A 457 15.30 6.87 20.43
N TRP A 458 15.27 5.55 20.26
CA TRP A 458 14.77 4.91 19.04
C TRP A 458 13.32 5.28 18.75
N ASN A 459 12.49 5.24 19.78
CA ASN A 459 11.09 5.62 19.68
C ASN A 459 10.92 7.09 19.24
N LYS A 460 11.71 8.02 19.80
CA LYS A 460 11.74 9.42 19.38
C LYS A 460 12.19 9.57 17.93
N LEU A 461 13.29 8.93 17.54
CA LEU A 461 13.84 9.00 16.17
C LEU A 461 12.84 8.46 15.14
N GLU A 462 12.21 7.32 15.41
CA GLU A 462 11.17 6.75 14.54
C GLU A 462 9.96 7.67 14.43
N THR A 463 9.59 8.34 15.51
CA THR A 463 8.52 9.35 15.49
C THR A 463 8.88 10.53 14.59
N VAL A 464 10.10 11.06 14.72
CA VAL A 464 10.60 12.16 13.86
C VAL A 464 10.56 11.76 12.39
N LEU A 465 11.10 10.59 12.05
CA LEU A 465 11.12 10.10 10.68
C LEU A 465 9.70 9.84 10.14
N MET A 466 8.81 9.31 10.96
CA MET A 466 7.41 9.09 10.58
C MET A 466 6.69 10.41 10.28
N CYS A 467 6.87 11.42 11.15
CA CYS A 467 6.32 12.75 10.94
C CYS A 467 6.90 13.41 9.69
N PHE A 468 8.20 13.23 9.42
CA PHE A 468 8.82 13.68 8.18
C PHE A 468 8.25 12.97 6.94
N GLY A 469 8.00 11.67 7.02
CA GLY A 469 7.32 10.92 5.96
C GLY A 469 5.90 11.44 5.69
N PHE A 470 5.14 11.71 6.75
CA PHE A 470 3.80 12.28 6.62
C PHE A 470 3.83 13.71 6.06
N PHE A 471 4.77 14.54 6.50
CA PHE A 471 5.02 15.87 5.95
C PHE A 471 5.26 15.84 4.43
N LYS A 472 6.05 14.89 3.93
CA LYS A 472 6.25 14.69 2.49
C LYS A 472 4.95 14.31 1.77
N MET A 473 4.09 13.50 2.37
CA MET A 473 2.78 13.16 1.82
C MET A 473 1.85 14.37 1.73
N MET A 474 1.77 15.19 2.79
CA MET A 474 0.94 16.39 2.79
C MET A 474 1.38 17.36 1.69
N ASN A 475 2.69 17.57 1.55
CA ASN A 475 3.23 18.44 0.50
C ASN A 475 2.98 17.89 -0.91
N LEU A 476 3.06 16.57 -1.10
CA LEU A 476 2.69 15.94 -2.37
C LEU A 476 1.20 16.09 -2.65
N ASN A 477 0.35 15.93 -1.63
CA ASN A 477 -1.08 16.11 -1.75
C ASN A 477 -1.44 17.54 -2.17
N ASP A 478 -0.83 18.54 -1.54
CA ASP A 478 -1.01 19.95 -1.91
C ASP A 478 -0.48 20.25 -3.34
N PHE A 479 0.64 19.66 -3.74
CA PHE A 479 1.16 19.74 -5.11
C PHE A 479 0.13 19.22 -6.12
N ILE A 480 -0.47 18.05 -5.86
CA ILE A 480 -1.43 17.39 -6.75
C ILE A 480 -2.76 18.16 -6.83
N ASN A 481 -3.26 18.64 -5.68
CA ASN A 481 -4.49 19.44 -5.65
C ASN A 481 -4.34 20.77 -6.40
N GLY A 482 -3.12 21.33 -6.41
CA GLY A 482 -2.79 22.52 -7.20
C GLY A 482 -2.63 22.26 -8.70
N HIS A 483 -2.14 21.09 -9.08
CA HIS A 483 -1.92 20.69 -10.47
C HIS A 483 -2.92 19.59 -10.85
N ARG A 484 -4.17 19.98 -11.13
CA ARG A 484 -5.25 19.08 -11.60
C ARG A 484 -4.81 18.37 -12.90
N THR A 485 -4.16 17.24 -12.75
CA THR A 485 -3.67 16.39 -13.84
C THR A 485 -4.47 15.08 -13.83
N ILE A 486 -4.48 14.35 -14.96
CA ILE A 486 -5.10 13.00 -15.06
C ILE A 486 -4.55 12.05 -13.98
N GLU A 487 -3.34 12.30 -13.48
CA GLU A 487 -2.71 11.52 -12.41
C GLU A 487 -3.26 11.80 -11.00
N SER A 488 -3.94 12.95 -10.82
CA SER A 488 -4.61 13.34 -9.58
C SER A 488 -5.64 12.29 -9.14
N GLU A 489 -6.44 11.79 -10.08
CA GLU A 489 -7.51 10.85 -9.77
C GLU A 489 -6.94 9.50 -9.27
N ARG A 490 -5.86 9.01 -9.87
CA ARG A 490 -5.16 7.80 -9.41
C ARG A 490 -4.58 7.98 -8.02
N ILE A 491 -3.90 9.10 -7.77
CA ILE A 491 -3.20 9.35 -6.51
C ILE A 491 -4.18 9.66 -5.38
N SER A 492 -5.29 10.34 -5.67
CA SER A 492 -6.37 10.63 -4.71
C SER A 492 -7.06 9.37 -4.15
N LYS A 493 -6.97 8.23 -4.86
CA LYS A 493 -7.52 6.94 -4.43
C LYS A 493 -6.67 6.28 -3.33
N ASP A 494 -5.39 6.65 -3.17
CA ASP A 494 -4.49 6.11 -2.14
C ASP A 494 -4.94 6.50 -0.73
N TYR A 495 -4.93 5.55 0.21
CA TYR A 495 -5.37 5.77 1.59
C TYR A 495 -4.52 6.81 2.33
N SER A 496 -3.20 6.84 2.09
CA SER A 496 -2.30 7.78 2.76
C SER A 496 -2.57 9.21 2.29
N ILE A 497 -2.91 9.38 1.01
CA ILE A 497 -3.31 10.67 0.42
C ILE A 497 -4.71 11.07 0.88
N LYS A 498 -5.66 10.13 1.02
CA LYS A 498 -6.97 10.43 1.63
C LYS A 498 -6.84 10.93 3.07
N VAL A 499 -5.96 10.31 3.86
CA VAL A 499 -5.66 10.76 5.23
C VAL A 499 -5.00 12.15 5.22
N ALA A 500 -4.03 12.38 4.34
CA ALA A 500 -3.40 13.70 4.19
C ALA A 500 -4.43 14.76 3.76
N ASN A 501 -5.31 14.45 2.81
CA ASN A 501 -6.42 15.32 2.39
C ASN A 501 -7.36 15.64 3.55
N PHE A 502 -7.76 14.63 4.32
CA PHE A 502 -8.62 14.82 5.49
C PHE A 502 -8.01 15.77 6.51
N VAL A 503 -6.69 15.67 6.74
CA VAL A 503 -5.97 16.54 7.67
C VAL A 503 -5.74 17.94 7.11
N SER A 504 -5.60 18.08 5.79
CA SER A 504 -5.33 19.36 5.10
C SER A 504 -6.58 20.22 4.83
N GLN A 505 -7.79 19.63 4.85
CA GLN A 505 -9.07 20.29 4.53
C GLN A 505 -9.79 20.84 5.76
#